data_AF-A0A353DV80-F1
#
_entry.id   AF-A0A353DV80-F1
#
_cell.length_a   1.000
_cell.length_b   1.000
_cell.length_c   1.000
_cell.angle_alpha   90.00
_cell.angle_beta   90.00
_cell.angle_gamma   90.00
#
_symmetry.space_group_name_H-M   'P 1'
#
loop_
_entity.id
_entity.type
_entity.pdbx_description
1 polymer ?
#
loop_
_entity_poly.entity_id
_entity_poly.type
_entity_poly.pdbx_seq_one_letter_code
_entity_poly.pdbx_strand_id
1 'polypeptide(L)'
;MSRPLSQIAPDWWDYTTLDADLIRDAAALTPRQMKGLSRPGFKVVFYDTLEDFYLAEALEYIQAWKASTPDNPVGICGPIGPTEQLPLVARLANALDVDIRHGHFWGMDE
;
A
#
# COMPACT_ATOMS: atom_id res chain seq x y z
N MET A 1 14.57 -27.63 4.88
CA MET A 1 15.33 -27.09 3.73
C MET A 1 15.68 -25.64 4.06
N SER A 2 16.88 -25.17 3.70
CA SER A 2 17.25 -23.76 3.87
C SER A 2 16.46 -22.90 2.88
N ARG A 3 16.06 -21.69 3.31
CA ARG A 3 15.38 -20.69 2.46
C ARG A 3 16.21 -20.43 1.19
N PRO A 4 15.59 -20.29 0.00
CA PRO A 4 16.28 -19.82 -1.20
C PRO A 4 16.91 -18.44 -0.99
N LEU A 5 18.04 -18.18 -1.64
CA LEU A 5 18.59 -16.82 -1.73
C LEU A 5 17.72 -15.98 -2.66
N SER A 6 17.65 -14.68 -2.36
CA SER A 6 16.96 -13.72 -3.22
C SER A 6 17.59 -13.68 -4.60
N GLN A 7 16.74 -13.61 -5.62
CA GLN A 7 17.14 -13.39 -7.01
C GLN A 7 17.32 -11.90 -7.34
N ILE A 8 16.87 -11.00 -6.47
CA ILE A 8 16.97 -9.54 -6.65
C ILE A 8 18.28 -9.04 -6.02
N ALA A 9 18.49 -9.34 -4.74
CA ALA A 9 19.69 -8.96 -3.99
C ALA A 9 19.96 -10.01 -2.89
N PRO A 10 21.15 -10.64 -2.83
CA PRO A 10 21.41 -11.78 -1.93
C PRO A 10 21.07 -11.57 -0.45
N ASP A 11 21.18 -10.33 0.03
CA ASP A 11 20.92 -9.96 1.43
C ASP A 11 19.43 -9.70 1.75
N TRP A 12 18.56 -9.71 0.74
CA TRP A 12 17.14 -9.37 0.90
C TRP A 12 16.27 -10.55 1.32
N TRP A 13 15.15 -10.20 1.96
CA TRP A 13 14.05 -11.12 2.24
C TRP A 13 12.80 -10.74 1.45
N ASP A 14 12.82 -11.03 0.15
CA ASP A 14 11.71 -10.75 -0.77
C ASP A 14 10.93 -12.01 -1.20
N TYR A 15 9.94 -11.80 -2.07
CA TYR A 15 9.02 -12.84 -2.54
C TYR A 15 9.70 -14.01 -3.28
N THR A 16 10.89 -13.81 -3.87
CA THR A 16 11.67 -14.86 -4.56
C THR A 16 12.26 -15.88 -3.59
N THR A 17 12.25 -15.55 -2.30
CA THR A 17 12.77 -16.41 -1.23
C THR A 17 11.68 -17.19 -0.49
N LEU A 18 10.42 -17.01 -0.90
CA LEU A 18 9.28 -17.75 -0.37
C LEU A 18 9.27 -19.19 -0.87
N ASP A 19 8.54 -20.05 -0.15
CA ASP A 19 8.35 -21.45 -0.52
C ASP A 19 7.65 -21.57 -1.88
N ALA A 20 8.12 -22.47 -2.73
CA ALA A 20 7.61 -22.62 -4.09
C ALA A 20 6.16 -23.14 -4.13
N ASP A 21 5.72 -23.95 -3.18
CA ASP A 21 4.32 -24.36 -3.05
C ASP A 21 3.45 -23.16 -2.65
N LEU A 22 3.91 -22.32 -1.71
CA LEU A 22 3.19 -21.11 -1.31
C LEU A 22 3.01 -20.14 -2.48
N ILE A 23 4.05 -19.96 -3.31
CA ILE A 23 3.97 -19.11 -4.51
C ILE A 23 2.94 -19.69 -5.50
N ARG A 24 2.93 -21.01 -5.72
CA ARG A 24 1.95 -21.67 -6.59
C ARG A 24 0.53 -21.51 -6.07
N ASP A 25 0.31 -21.71 -4.77
CA ASP A 25 -1.00 -21.56 -4.13
C ASP A 25 -1.51 -20.12 -4.24
N ALA A 26 -0.65 -19.13 -3.99
CA ALA A 26 -0.99 -17.72 -4.13
C ALA A 26 -1.34 -17.36 -5.59
N ALA A 27 -0.58 -17.87 -6.56
CA ALA A 27 -0.82 -17.64 -7.98
C ALA A 27 -2.14 -18.28 -8.48
N ALA A 28 -2.64 -19.31 -7.80
CA ALA A 28 -3.90 -19.98 -8.14
C ALA A 28 -5.15 -19.30 -7.54
N LEU A 29 -4.99 -18.25 -6.73
CA LEU A 29 -6.11 -17.57 -6.09
C LEU A 29 -7.03 -16.90 -7.11
N THR A 30 -8.33 -17.21 -7.03
CA THR A 30 -9.38 -16.48 -7.77
C THR A 30 -9.75 -15.17 -7.07
N PRO A 31 -10.37 -14.20 -7.76
CA PRO A 31 -10.86 -12.96 -7.12
C PRO A 31 -11.78 -13.20 -5.92
N ARG A 32 -12.64 -14.22 -6.00
CA ARG A 32 -13.51 -14.61 -4.88
C ARG A 32 -12.71 -15.11 -3.68
N GLN A 33 -11.69 -15.92 -3.90
CA GLN A 33 -10.81 -16.42 -2.84
C GLN A 33 -9.97 -15.28 -2.23
N MET A 34 -9.40 -14.41 -3.06
CA MET A 34 -8.68 -13.21 -2.61
C MET A 34 -9.56 -12.32 -1.72
N LYS A 35 -10.81 -12.05 -2.13
CA LYS A 35 -11.76 -11.29 -1.30
C LYS A 35 -11.99 -11.95 0.06
N GLY A 36 -12.05 -13.29 0.08
CA GLY A 36 -12.21 -14.11 1.27
C GLY A 36 -11.04 -14.07 2.26
N LEU A 37 -9.88 -13.53 1.87
CA LEU A 37 -8.74 -13.34 2.78
C LEU A 37 -8.93 -12.16 3.76
N SER A 38 -9.95 -11.32 3.54
CA SER A 38 -10.29 -10.22 4.45
C SER A 38 -10.65 -10.75 5.84
N ARG A 39 -10.14 -10.10 6.88
CA ARG A 39 -10.24 -10.51 8.30
C ARG A 39 -10.03 -9.29 9.22
N PRO A 40 -10.34 -9.33 10.52
CA PRO A 40 -10.09 -8.20 11.41
C PRO A 40 -8.64 -7.71 11.31
N GLY A 41 -8.45 -6.43 11.00
CA GLY A 41 -7.12 -5.83 10.78
C GLY A 41 -6.56 -5.96 9.36
N PHE A 42 -7.24 -6.61 8.41
CA PHE A 42 -6.79 -6.73 7.02
C PHE A 42 -7.96 -6.80 6.04
N LYS A 43 -7.98 -5.94 5.03
CA LYS A 43 -9.08 -5.85 4.06
C LYS A 43 -8.54 -5.95 2.64
N VAL A 44 -9.21 -6.75 1.81
CA VAL A 44 -8.99 -6.79 0.36
C VAL A 44 -10.10 -5.99 -0.31
N VAL A 45 -9.74 -4.94 -1.03
CA VAL A 45 -10.67 -4.10 -1.80
C VAL A 45 -10.39 -4.28 -3.28
N PHE A 46 -11.44 -4.42 -4.07
CA PHE A 46 -11.37 -4.49 -5.53
C PHE A 46 -11.89 -3.19 -6.11
N TYR A 47 -11.18 -2.69 -7.11
CA TYR A 47 -11.55 -1.54 -7.91
C TYR A 47 -11.65 -2.00 -9.35
N ASP A 48 -12.74 -1.64 -10.02
CA ASP A 48 -13.01 -2.07 -11.40
C ASP A 48 -12.24 -1.22 -12.41
N THR A 49 -11.79 -0.02 -12.02
CA THR A 49 -11.04 0.91 -12.84
C THR A 49 -9.76 1.38 -12.12
N LEU A 50 -8.78 1.81 -12.90
CA LEU A 50 -7.55 2.41 -12.37
C LEU A 50 -7.85 3.75 -11.71
N GLU A 51 -8.79 4.52 -12.27
CA GLU A 51 -9.19 5.81 -11.74
C GLU A 51 -9.79 5.69 -10.33
N ASP A 52 -10.65 4.68 -10.10
CA ASP A 52 -11.21 4.42 -8.78
C ASP A 52 -10.13 3.94 -7.80
N PHE A 53 -9.18 3.12 -8.27
CA PHE A 53 -8.04 2.69 -7.47
C PHE A 53 -7.16 3.88 -7.05
N TYR A 54 -6.74 4.72 -7.98
CA TYR A 54 -5.92 5.89 -7.69
C TYR A 54 -6.64 6.92 -6.81
N LEU A 55 -7.95 7.11 -7.02
CA LEU A 55 -8.74 7.97 -6.15
C LEU A 55 -8.80 7.40 -4.72
N ALA A 56 -8.96 6.09 -4.57
CA ALA A 56 -8.97 5.46 -3.26
C ALA A 56 -7.63 5.60 -2.54
N GLU A 57 -6.51 5.33 -3.22
CA GLU A 57 -5.17 5.56 -2.67
C GLU A 57 -5.00 7.02 -2.26
N ALA A 58 -5.40 7.97 -3.12
CA ALA A 58 -5.30 9.40 -2.81
C ALA A 58 -6.14 9.79 -1.57
N LEU A 59 -7.32 9.20 -1.40
CA LEU A 59 -8.16 9.41 -0.23
C LEU A 59 -7.53 8.84 1.05
N GLU A 60 -6.70 7.80 0.99
CA GLU A 60 -5.95 7.31 2.14
C GLU A 60 -4.94 8.34 2.65
N TYR A 61 -4.22 9.04 1.75
CA TYR A 61 -3.35 10.16 2.14
C TYR A 61 -4.13 11.23 2.91
N ILE A 62 -5.28 11.64 2.36
CA ILE A 62 -6.12 12.67 2.99
C ILE A 62 -6.61 12.22 4.36
N GLN A 63 -7.04 10.96 4.50
CA GLN A 63 -7.50 10.41 5.79
C GLN A 63 -6.36 10.34 6.80
N ALA A 64 -5.18 9.85 6.39
CA ALA A 64 -4.01 9.76 7.25
C ALA A 64 -3.58 11.13 7.76
N TRP A 65 -3.47 12.13 6.88
CA TRP A 65 -3.05 13.47 7.27
C TRP A 65 -4.07 14.19 8.13
N LYS A 66 -5.37 14.01 7.89
CA LYS A 66 -6.42 14.55 8.77
C LYS A 66 -6.43 13.93 10.17
N ALA A 67 -5.91 12.70 10.33
CA ALA A 67 -5.79 12.03 11.62
C ALA A 67 -4.48 12.35 12.34
N SER A 68 -3.52 12.98 11.67
CA SER A 68 -2.19 13.26 12.21
C SER A 68 -2.19 14.50 13.09
N THR A 69 -1.44 14.42 14.19
CA THR A 69 -1.23 15.53 15.14
C THR A 69 0.25 15.62 15.51
N PRO A 70 0.74 16.76 16.04
CA PRO A 70 2.14 16.88 16.46
C PRO A 70 2.61 15.77 17.41
N ASP A 71 1.76 15.38 18.36
CA ASP A 71 2.09 14.41 19.41
C ASP A 71 1.71 12.96 19.05
N ASN A 72 0.94 12.76 17.96
CA ASN A 72 0.56 11.45 17.46
C ASN A 72 0.57 11.48 15.92
N PRO A 73 1.76 11.29 15.31
CA PRO A 73 1.92 11.39 13.87
C PRO A 73 1.25 10.20 13.17
N VAL A 74 0.47 10.50 12.14
CA VAL A 74 -0.13 9.51 11.25
C VAL A 74 0.29 9.84 9.82
N GLY A 75 0.55 8.82 9.04
CA GLY A 75 1.04 8.99 7.68
C GLY A 75 0.95 7.73 6.88
N ILE A 76 1.37 7.86 5.62
CA ILE A 76 1.41 6.75 4.68
C ILE A 76 2.83 6.18 4.66
N CYS A 77 2.93 4.86 4.61
CA CYS A 77 4.18 4.16 4.33
C CYS A 77 3.99 3.42 3.01
N GLY A 78 4.90 3.63 2.06
CA GLY A 78 4.78 2.99 0.76
C GLY A 78 6.07 3.08 -0.05
N PRO A 79 6.19 2.23 -1.09
CA PRO A 79 7.26 2.35 -2.06
C PRO A 79 7.06 3.61 -2.92
N ILE A 80 8.04 3.95 -3.76
CA ILE A 80 8.01 5.14 -4.65
C ILE A 80 6.81 5.11 -5.63
N GLY A 81 6.22 3.94 -5.91
CA GLY A 81 5.09 3.79 -6.84
C GLY A 81 3.85 3.11 -6.23
N PRO A 82 2.66 3.21 -6.87
CA PRO A 82 2.36 4.03 -8.05
C PRO A 82 2.49 5.52 -7.76
N THR A 83 2.63 6.35 -8.81
CA THR A 83 2.78 7.82 -8.68
C THR A 83 1.58 8.58 -9.25
N GLU A 84 0.71 7.87 -9.97
CA GLU A 84 -0.44 8.37 -10.70
C GLU A 84 -1.52 8.98 -9.80
N GLN A 85 -1.60 8.53 -8.54
CA GLN A 85 -2.47 9.07 -7.50
C GLN A 85 -1.95 10.38 -6.90
N LEU A 86 -0.64 10.69 -6.96
CA LEU A 86 -0.06 11.86 -6.29
C LEU A 86 -0.64 13.21 -6.77
N PRO A 87 -0.91 13.43 -8.08
CA PRO A 87 -1.62 14.63 -8.52
C PRO A 87 -3.04 14.72 -7.95
N LEU A 88 -3.72 13.59 -7.73
CA LEU A 88 -5.04 13.58 -7.09
C LEU A 88 -4.95 13.96 -5.62
N VAL A 89 -3.94 13.46 -4.90
CA VAL A 89 -3.65 13.85 -3.50
C VAL A 89 -3.53 15.37 -3.39
N ALA A 90 -2.68 16.00 -4.22
CA ALA A 90 -2.48 17.44 -4.19
C ALA A 90 -3.77 18.23 -4.51
N ARG A 91 -4.54 17.78 -5.52
CA ARG A 91 -5.81 18.40 -5.87
C ARG A 91 -6.83 18.31 -4.75
N LEU A 92 -6.94 17.14 -4.11
CA LEU A 92 -7.86 16.91 -3.00
C LEU A 92 -7.45 17.70 -1.75
N ALA A 93 -6.16 17.70 -1.39
CA ALA A 93 -5.66 18.46 -0.26
C ALA A 93 -5.98 19.95 -0.40
N ASN A 94 -5.75 20.52 -1.59
CA ASN A 94 -6.07 21.92 -1.88
C ASN A 94 -7.58 22.18 -1.92
N ALA A 95 -8.36 21.31 -2.58
CA ALA A 95 -9.81 21.51 -2.71
C ALA A 95 -10.56 21.36 -1.38
N LEU A 96 -10.02 20.57 -0.45
CA LEU A 96 -10.60 20.32 0.87
C LEU A 96 -9.95 21.15 1.99
N ASP A 97 -8.99 22.02 1.65
CA ASP A 97 -8.20 22.84 2.58
C ASP A 97 -7.60 22.01 3.73
N VAL A 98 -6.95 20.90 3.37
CA VAL A 98 -6.33 19.98 4.34
C VAL A 98 -5.01 20.56 4.82
N ASP A 99 -4.90 20.80 6.12
CA ASP A 99 -3.64 21.20 6.76
C ASP A 99 -2.66 20.02 6.80
N ILE A 100 -1.61 20.09 5.99
CA ILE A 100 -0.60 19.04 5.84
C ILE A 100 0.67 19.30 6.66
N ARG A 101 0.72 20.32 7.54
CA ARG A 101 1.94 20.63 8.33
C ARG A 101 2.43 19.48 9.18
N HIS A 102 1.51 18.61 9.60
CA HIS A 102 1.79 17.39 10.35
C HIS A 102 1.49 16.13 9.53
N GLY A 103 1.36 16.24 8.21
CA GLY A 103 1.22 15.08 7.34
C GLY A 103 2.56 14.35 7.21
N HIS A 104 2.55 13.03 7.42
CA HIS A 104 3.75 12.20 7.29
C HIS A 104 3.67 11.25 6.09
N PHE A 105 4.84 10.99 5.51
CA PHE A 105 5.08 9.94 4.53
C PHE A 105 6.42 9.27 4.85
N TRP A 106 6.47 7.94 4.84
CA TRP A 106 7.67 7.15 5.04
C TRP A 106 7.92 6.26 3.82
N GLY A 107 9.16 6.30 3.31
CA GLY A 107 9.60 5.31 2.33
C GLY A 107 9.72 3.94 3.00
N MET A 108 9.17 2.90 2.36
CA MET A 108 9.31 1.53 2.85
C MET A 108 10.74 1.00 2.63
N ASP A 109 11.40 1.48 1.58
CA ASP A 109 12.74 1.16 1.13
C ASP A 109 13.46 2.46 0.72
N GLU A 110 14.77 2.53 1.02
CA GLU A 110 15.70 3.66 0.85
C GLU A 110 15.56 4.88 1.79
#